data_AF-A0A8C9AMG5-F1
#
_entry.id   AF-A0A8C9AMG5-F1
#
_cell.length_a   1.000
_cell.length_b   1.000
_cell.length_c   1.000
_cell.angle_alpha   90.00
_cell.angle_beta   90.00
_cell.angle_gamma   90.00
#
_symmetry.space_group_name_H-M   'P 1'
#
loop_
_entity.id
_entity.type
_entity.pdbx_description
1 polymer ?
#
loop_
_entity_poly.entity_id
_entity_poly.type
_entity_poly.pdbx_seq_one_letter_code
_entity_poly.pdbx_strand_id
1 'polypeptide(L)'
;MAGASELVVLDPPWDREGVAGTDKQALVPVIPREDFRVRCTSKRAVTEMLQLCGSFVQKLGDALPEEIREPALRDAQWTFESAVQENVSINGQAWQEASDNCFMDSDIKVLEDQFDEIIVDIATKRKQYPRKILECVIKTIKAKQEILKQYHPIVHPLDLKYDPDPASHMENLKCRGETIAKEISEAMKSLPTLIEQGDGFSQVLKMQPIVQLQRIHQEVFSSCYRKPEAKSESLLAQIETTPTETASKKTSNVVLKRKRTEDCPQRKWYPLRPKRINLDT
;
A
#
# COMPACT_ATOMS: atom_id res chain seq x y z
N MET A 1 -6.62 18.63 -16.64
CA MET A 1 -7.94 18.38 -16.02
C MET A 1 -7.84 18.86 -14.58
N ALA A 2 -8.72 19.79 -14.24
CA ALA A 2 -9.00 20.39 -12.93
C ALA A 2 -7.96 21.35 -12.31
N GLY A 3 -8.46 22.52 -11.89
CA GLY A 3 -7.78 23.53 -11.06
C GLY A 3 -7.82 24.92 -11.71
N ALA A 4 -8.99 25.56 -11.77
CA ALA A 4 -9.34 26.71 -10.92
C ALA A 4 -8.51 27.97 -11.22
N SER A 5 -9.06 28.87 -12.03
CA SER A 5 -8.53 30.23 -12.21
C SER A 5 -9.14 31.14 -11.14
N GLU A 6 -8.40 31.35 -10.05
CA GLU A 6 -8.64 32.40 -9.08
C GLU A 6 -8.33 33.75 -9.76
N LEU A 7 -9.33 34.63 -9.79
CA LEU A 7 -9.20 36.00 -10.28
C LEU A 7 -8.48 36.82 -9.20
N VAL A 8 -7.15 36.87 -9.27
CA VAL A 8 -6.35 37.82 -8.48
C VAL A 8 -6.57 39.22 -9.04
N VAL A 9 -7.34 40.03 -8.32
CA VAL A 9 -7.48 41.46 -8.56
C VAL A 9 -6.15 42.12 -8.17
N LEU A 10 -5.53 42.77 -9.15
CA LEU A 10 -4.34 43.60 -8.99
C LEU A 10 -4.73 44.92 -8.33
N ASP A 11 -4.32 45.13 -7.09
CA ASP A 11 -4.30 46.47 -6.48
C ASP A 11 -3.12 47.29 -7.05
N PRO A 12 -3.29 48.60 -7.31
CA PRO A 12 -2.17 49.46 -7.68
C PRO A 12 -1.37 49.90 -6.44
N PRO A 13 -0.05 50.10 -6.56
CA PRO A 13 0.79 50.53 -5.44
C PRO A 13 0.65 52.03 -5.23
N TRP A 14 0.28 52.44 -4.02
CA TRP A 14 0.34 53.83 -3.60
C TRP A 14 1.63 54.08 -2.82
N ASP A 15 2.67 54.48 -3.55
CA ASP A 15 3.79 55.23 -2.98
C ASP A 15 3.53 56.73 -3.17
N ARG A 16 3.23 57.42 -2.07
CA ARG A 16 3.60 58.83 -1.91
C ARG A 16 3.83 59.13 -0.43
N GLU A 17 5.09 59.02 -0.08
CA GLU A 17 5.86 59.88 0.83
C GLU A 17 5.08 60.82 1.75
N GLY A 18 5.29 60.60 3.04
CA GLY A 18 4.76 61.41 4.11
C GLY A 18 5.32 62.82 4.14
N VAL A 19 4.45 63.77 4.44
CA VAL A 19 4.81 65.01 5.12
C VAL A 19 3.85 65.16 6.29
N ALA A 20 4.45 65.24 7.49
CA ALA A 20 3.76 65.48 8.74
C ALA A 20 3.07 66.86 8.71
N GLY A 21 1.77 66.85 9.00
CA GLY A 21 0.97 68.05 9.19
C GLY A 21 -0.19 67.72 10.11
N THR A 22 0.03 67.98 11.39
CA THR A 22 -0.95 67.88 12.47
C THR A 22 -2.24 68.61 12.10
N ASP A 23 -3.35 67.89 11.99
CA ASP A 23 -4.67 68.45 12.27
C ASP A 23 -5.56 67.37 12.87
N LYS A 24 -5.86 67.53 14.16
CA LYS A 24 -6.86 66.75 14.88
C LYS A 24 -8.24 67.18 14.39
N GLN A 25 -8.67 66.66 13.25
CA GLN A 25 -10.09 66.70 12.90
C GLN A 25 -10.80 65.52 13.53
N ALA A 26 -11.78 65.85 14.37
CA ALA A 26 -12.69 64.90 14.98
C ALA A 26 -13.27 63.97 13.91
N LEU A 27 -13.07 62.66 14.08
CA LEU A 27 -13.86 61.63 13.42
C LEU A 27 -15.30 61.78 13.92
N VAL A 28 -16.07 62.66 13.28
CA VAL A 28 -17.53 62.64 13.37
C VAL A 28 -17.96 61.31 12.76
N PRO A 29 -18.70 60.45 13.47
CA PRO A 29 -19.29 59.27 12.86
C PRO A 29 -20.15 59.77 11.70
N VAL A 30 -19.82 59.37 10.47
CA VAL A 30 -20.73 59.54 9.34
C VAL A 30 -21.90 58.61 9.62
N ILE A 31 -22.90 59.13 10.33
CA ILE A 31 -24.22 58.51 10.42
C ILE A 31 -24.64 58.26 8.97
N PRO A 32 -25.01 57.03 8.58
CA PRO A 32 -25.53 56.81 7.24
C PRO A 32 -26.72 57.75 7.08
N ARG A 33 -26.58 58.76 6.21
CA ARG A 33 -27.64 59.73 5.97
C ARG A 33 -28.88 58.94 5.59
N GLU A 34 -29.93 59.04 6.40
CA GLU A 34 -31.22 58.46 6.07
C GLU A 34 -31.68 59.05 4.73
N ASP A 35 -32.13 58.19 3.82
CA ASP A 35 -32.70 58.66 2.57
C ASP A 35 -34.07 59.27 2.85
N PHE A 36 -34.14 60.60 2.89
CA PHE A 36 -35.38 61.35 3.10
C PHE A 36 -36.30 61.36 1.89
N ARG A 37 -35.84 60.86 0.73
CA ARG A 37 -36.64 60.78 -0.49
C ARG A 37 -37.75 59.77 -0.33
N VAL A 38 -38.86 60.01 -1.01
CA VAL A 38 -39.98 59.07 -1.05
C VAL A 38 -39.53 57.82 -1.83
N ARG A 39 -39.62 56.66 -1.19
CA ARG A 39 -39.23 55.39 -1.80
C ARG A 39 -40.34 54.86 -2.70
N CYS A 40 -40.05 54.75 -3.98
CA CYS A 40 -40.88 54.14 -4.98
C CYS A 40 -40.20 52.88 -5.55
N THR A 41 -41.00 51.96 -6.10
CA THR A 41 -40.48 50.72 -6.71
C THR A 41 -40.55 50.74 -8.23
N SER A 42 -41.37 51.63 -8.80
CA SER A 42 -41.61 51.76 -10.24
C SER A 42 -41.42 53.21 -10.68
N LYS A 43 -40.39 53.43 -11.50
CA LYS A 43 -40.13 54.72 -12.16
C LYS A 43 -41.29 55.12 -13.07
N ARG A 44 -41.81 54.15 -13.84
CA ARG A 44 -42.96 54.32 -14.72
C ARG A 44 -44.19 54.90 -14.00
N ALA A 45 -44.56 54.35 -12.85
CA ALA A 45 -45.73 54.82 -12.11
C ALA A 45 -45.59 56.27 -11.64
N VAL A 46 -44.38 56.67 -11.23
CA VAL A 46 -44.09 58.06 -10.85
C VAL A 46 -44.16 58.98 -12.07
N THR A 47 -43.63 58.55 -13.21
CA THR A 47 -43.71 59.29 -14.48
C THR A 47 -45.16 59.48 -14.95
N GLU A 48 -45.99 58.44 -14.88
CA GLU A 48 -47.42 58.50 -15.21
C GLU A 48 -48.17 59.47 -14.29
N MET A 49 -47.88 59.44 -12.98
CA MET A 49 -48.49 60.38 -12.03
C MET A 49 -48.04 61.83 -12.27
N LEU A 50 -46.76 62.04 -12.60
CA LEU A 50 -46.23 63.36 -12.96
C LEU A 50 -46.92 63.92 -14.20
N GLN A 51 -47.17 63.11 -15.22
CA GLN A 51 -47.93 63.52 -16.41
C GLN A 51 -49.36 63.93 -16.08
N LEU A 52 -50.06 63.16 -15.24
CA LEU A 52 -51.41 63.52 -14.77
C LEU A 52 -51.39 64.86 -14.01
N CYS A 53 -50.43 65.04 -13.11
CA CYS A 53 -50.25 66.27 -12.35
C CYS A 53 -49.84 67.47 -13.21
N GLY A 54 -49.14 67.25 -14.32
CA GLY A 54 -48.72 68.30 -15.26
C GLY A 54 -49.90 69.11 -15.81
N SER A 55 -51.09 68.49 -15.93
CA SER A 55 -52.30 69.21 -16.32
C SER A 55 -52.70 70.33 -15.36
N PHE A 56 -52.35 70.23 -14.07
CA PHE A 56 -52.60 71.30 -13.09
C PHE A 56 -51.62 72.46 -13.25
N VAL A 57 -50.35 72.15 -13.53
CA VAL A 57 -49.34 73.18 -13.83
C VAL A 57 -49.68 73.91 -15.12
N GLN A 58 -50.20 73.20 -16.12
CA GLN A 58 -50.65 73.80 -17.37
C GLN A 58 -51.83 74.78 -17.16
N LYS A 59 -52.81 74.42 -16.32
CA LYS A 59 -53.94 75.29 -15.93
C LYS A 59 -53.51 76.56 -15.20
N LEU A 60 -52.33 76.56 -14.55
CA LEU A 60 -51.81 77.76 -13.89
C LEU A 60 -51.53 78.90 -14.89
N GLY A 61 -51.27 78.56 -16.16
CA GLY A 61 -50.99 79.51 -17.23
C GLY A 61 -52.19 80.34 -17.69
N ASP A 62 -53.41 79.92 -17.38
CA ASP A 62 -54.64 80.64 -17.76
C ASP A 62 -54.71 82.03 -17.09
N ALA A 63 -54.03 82.20 -15.95
CA ALA A 63 -53.93 83.47 -15.23
C ALA A 63 -52.76 84.35 -15.71
N LEU A 64 -51.90 83.86 -16.62
CA LEU A 64 -50.72 84.58 -17.08
C LEU A 64 -50.96 85.36 -18.40
N PRO A 65 -50.28 86.50 -18.60
CA PRO A 65 -50.23 87.22 -19.88
C PRO A 65 -49.68 86.35 -21.00
N GLU A 66 -50.21 86.49 -22.22
CA GLU A 66 -49.90 85.61 -23.35
C GLU A 66 -48.43 85.67 -23.76
N GLU A 67 -47.80 86.83 -23.61
CA GLU A 67 -46.42 87.09 -24.02
C GLU A 67 -45.40 86.29 -23.20
N ILE A 68 -45.73 85.96 -21.94
CA ILE A 68 -44.85 85.23 -21.03
C ILE A 68 -45.38 83.84 -20.66
N ARG A 69 -46.62 83.51 -21.04
CA ARG A 69 -47.32 82.28 -20.64
C ARG A 69 -46.52 81.03 -21.02
N GLU A 70 -46.15 80.89 -22.27
CA GLU A 70 -45.46 79.69 -22.78
C GLU A 70 -44.08 79.45 -22.11
N PRO A 71 -43.15 80.43 -22.05
CA PRO A 71 -41.86 80.22 -21.38
C PRO A 71 -42.02 80.03 -19.86
N ALA A 72 -42.93 80.75 -19.21
CA ALA A 72 -43.16 80.60 -17.77
C ALA A 72 -43.77 79.23 -17.43
N LEU A 73 -44.68 78.71 -18.26
CA LEU A 73 -45.22 77.37 -18.10
C LEU A 73 -44.18 76.27 -18.31
N ARG A 74 -43.30 76.41 -19.32
CA ARG A 74 -42.19 75.47 -19.55
C ARG A 74 -41.24 75.42 -18.34
N ASP A 75 -40.86 76.58 -17.82
CA ASP A 75 -39.98 76.67 -16.65
C ASP A 75 -40.65 76.12 -15.37
N ALA A 76 -41.93 76.45 -15.17
CA ALA A 76 -42.72 75.91 -14.06
C ALA A 76 -42.86 74.38 -14.14
N GLN A 77 -43.11 73.83 -15.34
CA GLN A 77 -43.21 72.40 -15.57
C GLN A 77 -41.88 71.70 -15.29
N TRP A 78 -40.78 72.22 -15.84
CA TRP A 78 -39.43 71.69 -15.60
C TRP A 78 -39.08 71.72 -14.11
N THR A 79 -39.32 72.84 -13.43
CA THR A 79 -39.03 73.02 -12.00
C THR A 79 -39.87 72.07 -11.15
N PHE A 80 -41.16 71.93 -11.46
CA PHE A 80 -42.06 71.00 -10.78
C PHE A 80 -41.58 69.55 -10.92
N GLU A 81 -41.36 69.08 -12.15
CA GLU A 81 -40.92 67.71 -12.41
C GLU A 81 -39.55 67.44 -11.78
N SER A 82 -38.59 68.35 -11.95
CA SER A 82 -37.26 68.21 -11.37
C SER A 82 -37.32 68.15 -9.85
N ALA A 83 -38.10 69.02 -9.21
CA ALA A 83 -38.26 69.00 -7.76
C ALA A 83 -38.84 67.67 -7.26
N VAL A 84 -39.79 67.07 -7.97
CA VAL A 84 -40.31 65.75 -7.61
C VAL A 84 -39.26 64.65 -7.81
N GLN A 85 -38.53 64.68 -8.93
CA GLN A 85 -37.51 63.68 -9.25
C GLN A 85 -36.34 63.67 -8.24
N GLU A 86 -35.93 64.85 -7.75
CA GLU A 86 -34.88 64.97 -6.72
C GLU A 86 -35.35 64.47 -5.33
N ASN A 87 -36.66 64.48 -5.07
CA ASN A 87 -37.25 64.08 -3.79
C ASN A 87 -37.82 62.65 -3.79
N VAL A 88 -37.60 61.88 -4.85
CA VAL A 88 -38.02 60.47 -4.98
C VAL A 88 -36.81 59.58 -5.21
N SER A 89 -36.81 58.39 -4.61
CA SER A 89 -35.83 57.34 -4.90
C SER A 89 -36.51 56.07 -5.40
N ILE A 90 -35.92 55.42 -6.40
CA ILE A 90 -36.48 54.19 -6.98
C ILE A 90 -35.60 53.03 -6.55
N ASN A 91 -36.14 52.14 -5.71
CA ASN A 91 -35.38 51.05 -5.09
C ASN A 91 -34.08 51.53 -4.40
N GLY A 92 -34.12 52.74 -3.82
CA GLY A 92 -32.97 53.37 -3.16
C GLY A 92 -31.97 54.07 -4.10
N GLN A 93 -32.17 54.00 -5.42
CA GLN A 93 -31.36 54.72 -6.41
C GLN A 93 -31.93 56.11 -6.68
N ALA A 94 -31.06 57.04 -7.07
CA ALA A 94 -31.48 58.36 -7.55
C ALA A 94 -32.24 58.23 -8.87
N TRP A 95 -33.09 59.22 -9.18
CA TRP A 95 -33.95 59.19 -10.38
C TRP A 95 -33.18 58.96 -11.70
N GLN A 96 -32.00 59.55 -11.84
CA GLN A 96 -31.17 59.42 -13.05
C GLN A 96 -30.48 58.05 -13.18
N GLU A 97 -30.16 57.42 -12.06
CA GLU A 97 -29.46 56.13 -12.00
C GLU A 97 -30.43 54.95 -12.07
N ALA A 98 -31.67 55.17 -11.66
CA ALA A 98 -32.72 54.18 -11.69
C ALA A 98 -33.06 53.80 -13.13
N SER A 99 -32.82 52.53 -13.44
CA SER A 99 -33.20 51.93 -14.72
C SER A 99 -34.72 51.95 -14.86
N ASP A 100 -35.19 52.44 -16.01
CA ASP A 100 -36.53 52.14 -16.46
C ASP A 100 -36.53 50.68 -16.93
N ASN A 101 -37.20 49.80 -16.19
CA ASN A 101 -37.41 48.39 -16.54
C ASN A 101 -38.29 48.21 -17.81
N CYS A 102 -38.25 49.17 -18.72
CA CYS A 102 -38.91 49.15 -20.02
C CYS A 102 -37.93 48.55 -21.02
N PHE A 103 -37.85 47.21 -21.06
CA PHE A 103 -37.15 46.54 -22.16
C PHE A 103 -37.88 46.83 -23.46
N MET A 104 -37.15 47.27 -24.49
CA MET A 104 -37.73 47.43 -25.81
C MET A 104 -37.88 46.07 -26.48
N ASP A 105 -38.86 45.92 -27.37
CA ASP A 105 -39.05 44.68 -28.13
C ASP A 105 -37.79 44.29 -28.90
N SER A 106 -36.97 45.25 -29.34
CA SER A 106 -35.66 45.00 -29.97
C SER A 106 -34.69 44.28 -29.05
N ASP A 107 -34.63 44.68 -27.77
CA ASP A 107 -33.70 44.12 -26.80
C ASP A 107 -34.09 42.68 -26.45
N ILE A 108 -35.41 42.44 -26.34
CA ILE A 108 -35.96 41.11 -26.13
C ILE A 108 -35.66 40.22 -27.33
N LYS A 109 -35.84 40.70 -28.56
CA LYS A 109 -35.56 39.92 -29.78
C LYS A 109 -34.10 39.51 -29.88
N VAL A 110 -33.17 40.43 -29.60
CA VAL A 110 -31.73 40.11 -29.58
C VAL A 110 -31.42 39.04 -28.53
N LEU A 111 -32.03 39.14 -27.35
CA LEU A 111 -31.84 38.14 -26.29
C LEU A 111 -32.43 36.77 -26.67
N GLU A 112 -33.61 36.74 -27.29
CA GLU A 112 -34.26 35.52 -27.79
C GLU A 112 -33.40 34.84 -28.86
N ASP A 113 -32.88 35.60 -29.83
CA ASP A 113 -32.04 35.05 -30.90
C ASP A 113 -30.74 34.44 -30.34
N GLN A 114 -30.10 35.12 -29.39
CA GLN A 114 -28.91 34.58 -28.68
C GLN A 114 -29.26 33.32 -27.88
N PHE A 115 -30.43 33.31 -27.24
CA PHE A 115 -30.88 32.15 -26.48
C PHE A 115 -31.10 30.95 -27.39
N ASP A 116 -31.77 31.14 -28.54
CA ASP A 116 -32.00 30.09 -29.52
C ASP A 116 -30.68 29.55 -30.10
N GLU A 117 -29.70 30.40 -30.36
CA GLU A 117 -28.35 29.97 -30.78
C GLU A 117 -27.72 29.04 -29.73
N ILE A 118 -27.77 29.42 -28.45
CA ILE A 118 -27.22 28.63 -27.35
C ILE A 118 -27.98 27.31 -27.20
N ILE A 119 -29.31 27.32 -27.33
CA ILE A 119 -30.15 26.12 -27.26
C ILE A 119 -29.80 25.14 -28.39
N VAL A 120 -29.57 25.64 -29.60
CA VAL A 120 -29.16 24.81 -30.74
C VAL A 120 -27.75 24.28 -30.57
N ASP A 121 -26.77 25.09 -30.14
CA ASP A 121 -25.40 24.60 -29.89
C ASP A 121 -25.41 23.55 -28.79
N ILE A 122 -26.04 23.80 -27.63
CA ILE A 122 -26.04 22.84 -26.53
C ILE A 122 -26.74 21.53 -26.91
N ALA A 123 -27.84 21.58 -27.66
CA ALA A 123 -28.51 20.39 -28.18
C ALA A 123 -27.57 19.60 -29.13
N THR A 124 -26.85 20.33 -29.98
CA THR A 124 -25.86 19.74 -30.90
C THR A 124 -24.69 19.11 -30.15
N LYS A 125 -24.15 19.79 -29.13
CA LYS A 125 -23.11 19.24 -28.23
C LYS A 125 -23.61 17.96 -27.57
N ARG A 126 -24.77 18.00 -26.92
CA ARG A 126 -25.38 16.84 -26.23
C ARG A 126 -25.58 15.65 -27.17
N LYS A 127 -25.94 15.89 -28.44
CA LYS A 127 -26.12 14.84 -29.45
C LYS A 127 -24.80 14.27 -29.98
N GLN A 128 -23.84 15.12 -30.33
CA GLN A 128 -22.66 14.70 -31.10
C GLN A 128 -21.42 14.41 -30.24
N TYR A 129 -21.18 15.19 -29.18
CA TYR A 129 -19.93 15.11 -28.42
C TYR A 129 -19.75 13.78 -27.69
N PRO A 130 -20.79 13.18 -27.06
CA PRO A 130 -20.64 11.85 -26.47
C PRO A 130 -20.16 10.79 -27.47
N ARG A 131 -20.60 10.87 -28.73
CA ARG A 131 -20.18 9.94 -29.79
C ARG A 131 -18.72 10.16 -30.19
N LYS A 132 -18.30 11.42 -30.34
CA LYS A 132 -16.90 11.78 -30.64
C LYS A 132 -15.95 11.37 -29.50
N ILE A 133 -16.35 11.65 -28.26
CA ILE A 133 -15.58 11.26 -27.06
C ILE A 133 -15.48 9.74 -26.98
N LEU A 134 -16.59 9.03 -27.19
CA LEU A 134 -16.61 7.57 -27.20
C LEU A 134 -15.65 6.99 -28.23
N GLU A 135 -15.64 7.53 -29.45
CA GLU A 135 -14.69 7.12 -30.51
C GLU A 135 -13.23 7.29 -30.05
N CYS A 136 -12.88 8.46 -29.51
CA CYS A 136 -11.54 8.73 -28.98
C CYS A 136 -11.17 7.75 -27.86
N VAL A 137 -12.07 7.53 -26.90
CA VAL A 137 -11.83 6.62 -25.78
C VAL A 137 -11.65 5.18 -26.27
N ILE A 138 -12.47 4.71 -27.21
CA ILE A 138 -12.32 3.37 -27.81
C ILE A 138 -10.95 3.24 -28.49
N LYS A 139 -10.51 4.23 -29.27
CA LYS A 139 -9.18 4.25 -29.91
C LYS A 139 -8.07 4.16 -28.86
N THR A 140 -8.14 4.97 -27.80
CA THR A 140 -7.15 4.95 -26.72
C THR A 140 -7.11 3.62 -25.97
N ILE A 141 -8.25 3.02 -25.65
CA ILE A 141 -8.32 1.73 -24.97
C ILE A 141 -7.71 0.63 -25.85
N LYS A 142 -8.05 0.60 -27.14
CA LYS A 142 -7.47 -0.36 -28.10
C LYS A 142 -5.96 -0.20 -28.21
N ALA A 143 -5.45 1.03 -28.27
CA ALA A 143 -4.02 1.30 -28.32
C ALA A 143 -3.30 0.82 -27.04
N LYS A 144 -3.87 1.10 -25.85
CA LYS A 144 -3.33 0.61 -24.58
C LYS A 144 -3.29 -0.92 -24.52
N GLN A 145 -4.35 -1.58 -24.98
CA GLN A 145 -4.41 -3.04 -25.05
C GLN A 145 -3.34 -3.59 -26.01
N GLU A 146 -3.11 -2.93 -27.14
CA GLU A 146 -2.11 -3.35 -28.11
C GLU A 146 -0.68 -3.21 -27.56
N ILE A 147 -0.37 -2.11 -26.88
CA ILE A 147 0.90 -1.92 -26.16
C ILE A 147 1.09 -3.02 -25.10
N LEU A 148 0.02 -3.39 -24.38
CA LEU A 148 0.09 -4.46 -23.39
C LEU A 148 0.37 -5.82 -24.02
N LYS A 149 -0.16 -6.12 -25.22
CA LYS A 149 0.18 -7.36 -25.94
C LYS A 149 1.65 -7.40 -26.36
N GLN A 150 2.20 -6.26 -26.79
CA GLN A 150 3.62 -6.14 -27.13
C GLN A 150 4.52 -6.40 -25.92
N TYR A 151 4.03 -6.17 -24.71
CA TYR A 151 4.73 -6.46 -23.44
C TYR A 151 4.75 -7.97 -23.08
N HIS A 152 4.63 -8.89 -24.04
CA HIS A 152 4.80 -10.33 -23.77
C HIS A 152 6.14 -10.57 -23.04
N PRO A 153 6.17 -11.40 -21.97
CA PRO A 153 7.21 -11.32 -20.94
C PRO A 153 8.59 -11.62 -21.52
N ILE A 154 9.42 -10.57 -21.60
CA ILE A 154 10.75 -10.58 -22.26
C ILE A 154 11.81 -11.37 -21.46
N VAL A 155 11.52 -11.90 -20.28
CA VAL A 155 12.55 -12.57 -19.48
C VAL A 155 12.01 -13.87 -18.91
N HIS A 156 12.25 -14.96 -19.64
CA HIS A 156 12.33 -16.27 -19.00
C HIS A 156 13.52 -16.26 -18.03
N PRO A 157 13.36 -16.71 -16.78
CA PRO A 157 14.48 -16.86 -15.86
C PRO A 157 15.57 -17.68 -16.54
N LEU A 158 16.79 -17.15 -16.58
CA LEU A 158 17.92 -17.89 -17.08
C LEU A 158 18.21 -19.00 -16.06
N ASP A 159 18.02 -20.26 -16.45
CA ASP A 159 18.32 -21.40 -15.59
C ASP A 159 19.80 -21.37 -15.21
N LEU A 160 20.09 -20.98 -13.97
CA LEU A 160 21.41 -21.06 -13.35
C LEU A 160 21.76 -22.54 -13.20
N LYS A 161 22.49 -23.08 -14.17
CA LYS A 161 23.06 -24.43 -14.06
C LYS A 161 24.05 -24.45 -12.88
N TYR A 162 23.82 -25.38 -11.97
CA TYR A 162 24.73 -25.69 -10.88
C TYR A 162 26.02 -26.29 -11.43
N ASP A 163 27.17 -25.79 -10.96
CA ASP A 163 28.49 -26.24 -11.39
C ASP A 163 28.70 -27.73 -11.04
N PRO A 164 28.95 -28.62 -12.02
CA PRO A 164 29.05 -30.03 -11.74
C PRO A 164 30.51 -30.44 -11.60
N ASP A 165 31.08 -30.43 -10.39
CA ASP A 165 32.09 -31.43 -10.04
C ASP A 165 32.41 -31.58 -8.53
N PRO A 166 31.90 -32.65 -7.87
CA PRO A 166 32.49 -33.17 -6.64
C PRO A 166 33.19 -34.54 -6.82
N ALA A 167 33.41 -35.02 -8.05
CA ALA A 167 33.86 -36.38 -8.34
C ALA A 167 35.24 -36.69 -7.75
N SER A 168 36.15 -35.70 -7.77
CA SER A 168 37.49 -35.84 -7.17
C SER A 168 37.44 -36.07 -5.65
N HIS A 169 36.55 -35.39 -4.95
CA HIS A 169 36.34 -35.59 -3.50
C HIS A 169 35.65 -36.93 -3.22
N MET A 170 34.73 -37.36 -4.09
CA MET A 170 34.02 -38.63 -3.94
C MET A 170 34.96 -39.84 -4.10
N GLU A 171 35.89 -39.82 -5.06
CA GLU A 171 36.86 -40.91 -5.21
C GLU A 171 37.87 -40.94 -4.05
N ASN A 172 38.30 -39.78 -3.55
CA ASN A 172 39.16 -39.73 -2.36
C ASN A 172 38.49 -40.34 -1.12
N LEU A 173 37.21 -40.00 -0.90
CA LEU A 173 36.41 -40.58 0.20
C LEU A 173 36.27 -42.10 0.06
N LYS A 174 36.06 -42.60 -1.15
CA LYS A 174 35.96 -44.04 -1.42
C LYS A 174 37.27 -44.76 -1.11
N CYS A 175 38.40 -44.28 -1.64
CA CYS A 175 39.73 -44.84 -1.34
C CYS A 175 40.03 -44.84 0.17
N ARG A 176 39.69 -43.75 0.86
CA ARG A 176 39.87 -43.65 2.32
C ARG A 176 38.96 -44.63 3.07
N GLY A 177 37.73 -44.80 2.62
CA GLY A 177 36.81 -45.81 3.15
C GLY A 177 37.34 -47.23 2.99
N GLU A 178 37.93 -47.57 1.84
CA GLU A 178 38.55 -48.88 1.60
C GLU A 178 39.74 -49.14 2.52
N THR A 179 40.61 -48.14 2.73
CA THR A 179 41.75 -48.27 3.67
C THR A 179 41.28 -48.54 5.09
N ILE A 180 40.31 -47.75 5.57
CA ILE A 180 39.75 -47.93 6.92
C ILE A 180 39.08 -49.30 7.05
N ALA A 181 38.36 -49.76 6.03
CA ALA A 181 37.74 -51.08 6.06
C ALA A 181 38.77 -52.22 6.15
N LYS A 182 39.91 -52.09 5.46
CA LYS A 182 41.03 -53.05 5.57
C LYS A 182 41.65 -53.05 6.97
N GLU A 183 41.92 -51.87 7.52
CA GLU A 183 42.46 -51.73 8.89
C GLU A 183 41.52 -52.38 9.92
N ILE A 184 40.21 -52.13 9.83
CA ILE A 184 39.22 -52.75 10.71
C ILE A 184 39.21 -54.27 10.51
N SER A 185 39.28 -54.77 9.26
CA SER A 185 39.31 -56.21 9.00
C SER A 185 40.55 -56.88 9.60
N GLU A 186 41.71 -56.24 9.51
CA GLU A 186 42.96 -56.74 10.07
C GLU A 186 42.95 -56.68 11.60
N ALA A 187 42.42 -55.61 12.18
CA ALA A 187 42.18 -55.50 13.62
C ALA A 187 41.23 -56.61 14.10
N MET A 188 40.15 -56.88 13.37
CA MET A 188 39.21 -57.96 13.72
C MET A 188 39.83 -59.36 13.61
N LYS A 189 40.84 -59.56 12.76
CA LYS A 189 41.57 -60.84 12.65
C LYS A 189 42.64 -61.01 13.72
N SER A 190 43.32 -59.93 14.12
CA SER A 190 44.41 -59.95 15.10
C SER A 190 43.93 -59.87 16.55
N LEU A 191 42.77 -59.28 16.80
CA LEU A 191 42.23 -59.14 18.16
C LEU A 191 41.92 -60.50 18.83
N PRO A 192 41.31 -61.51 18.16
CA PRO A 192 41.10 -62.83 18.74
C PRO A 192 42.40 -63.54 19.15
N THR A 193 43.45 -63.45 18.33
CA THR A 193 44.74 -64.09 18.65
C THR A 193 45.41 -63.44 19.86
N LEU A 194 45.26 -62.11 20.02
CA LEU A 194 45.75 -61.41 21.21
C LEU A 194 44.95 -61.79 22.47
N ILE A 195 43.63 -62.00 22.35
CA ILE A 195 42.80 -62.53 23.45
C ILE A 195 43.28 -63.93 23.85
N GLU A 196 43.49 -64.84 22.89
CA GLU A 196 44.00 -66.19 23.16
C GLU A 196 45.37 -66.18 23.85
N GLN A 197 46.29 -65.30 23.44
CA GLN A 197 47.57 -65.11 24.11
C GLN A 197 47.40 -64.60 25.55
N GLY A 198 46.52 -63.63 25.77
CA GLY A 198 46.18 -63.11 27.10
C GLY A 198 45.59 -64.18 28.02
N ASP A 199 44.66 -65.00 27.51
CA ASP A 199 44.07 -66.13 28.23
C ASP A 199 45.11 -67.21 28.54
N GLY A 200 46.02 -67.48 27.59
CA GLY A 200 47.16 -68.38 27.79
C GLY A 200 48.07 -67.92 28.93
N PHE A 201 48.48 -66.65 28.93
CA PHE A 201 49.27 -66.09 30.04
C PHE A 201 48.50 -66.12 31.38
N SER A 202 47.21 -65.79 31.36
CA SER A 202 46.34 -65.86 32.54
C SER A 202 46.30 -67.28 33.12
N GLN A 203 46.22 -68.31 32.29
CA GLN A 203 46.24 -69.70 32.72
C GLN A 203 47.58 -70.10 33.36
N VAL A 204 48.71 -69.70 32.77
CA VAL A 204 50.04 -69.97 33.36
C VAL A 204 50.18 -69.31 34.74
N LEU A 205 49.74 -68.05 34.87
CA LEU A 205 49.75 -67.34 36.16
C LEU A 205 48.84 -68.02 37.20
N LYS A 206 47.67 -68.53 36.80
CA LYS A 206 46.80 -69.34 37.68
C LYS A 206 47.46 -70.67 38.11
N MET A 207 48.26 -71.29 37.24
CA MET A 207 48.98 -72.52 37.55
C MET A 207 50.24 -72.29 38.40
N GLN A 208 50.79 -71.07 38.45
CA GLN A 208 52.03 -70.78 39.17
C GLN A 208 52.00 -71.13 40.67
N PRO A 209 50.94 -70.80 41.46
CA PRO A 209 50.82 -71.24 42.85
C PRO A 209 50.70 -72.75 42.98
N ILE A 210 50.02 -73.41 42.03
CA ILE A 210 49.85 -74.87 42.01
C ILE A 210 51.20 -75.55 41.76
N VAL A 211 51.99 -75.05 40.81
CA VAL A 211 53.34 -75.55 40.50
C VAL A 211 54.30 -75.30 41.67
N GLN A 212 54.21 -74.14 42.33
CA GLN A 212 54.99 -73.87 43.54
C GLN A 212 54.59 -74.77 44.70
N LEU A 213 53.30 -75.01 44.91
CA LEU A 213 52.79 -75.94 45.91
C LEU A 213 53.24 -77.38 45.60
N GLN A 214 53.17 -77.82 44.35
CA GLN A 214 53.69 -79.12 43.92
C GLN A 214 55.21 -79.21 44.12
N ARG A 215 55.97 -78.13 43.88
CA ARG A 215 57.41 -78.07 44.14
C ARG A 215 57.71 -78.19 45.64
N ILE A 216 57.00 -77.45 46.50
CA ILE A 216 57.12 -77.55 47.96
C ILE A 216 56.72 -78.95 48.44
N HIS A 217 55.60 -79.49 47.94
CA HIS A 217 55.15 -80.83 48.29
C HIS A 217 56.19 -81.88 47.87
N GLN A 218 56.78 -81.76 46.68
CA GLN A 218 57.87 -82.61 46.26
C GLN A 218 59.09 -82.42 47.17
N GLU A 219 59.48 -81.21 47.55
CA GLU A 219 60.67 -80.91 48.36
C GLU A 219 60.51 -81.36 49.83
N VAL A 220 59.34 -81.13 50.43
CA VAL A 220 58.99 -81.56 51.81
C VAL A 220 58.84 -83.08 51.88
N PHE A 221 58.13 -83.70 50.93
CA PHE A 221 57.84 -85.13 50.96
C PHE A 221 58.89 -86.00 50.24
N SER A 222 59.94 -85.42 49.63
CA SER A 222 61.07 -86.19 49.09
C SER A 222 62.24 -86.35 50.06
N SER A 223 62.19 -85.73 51.24
CA SER A 223 63.23 -85.80 52.27
C SER A 223 62.98 -86.86 53.36
N CYS A 224 62.56 -88.08 52.98
CA CYS A 224 62.71 -89.26 53.84
C CYS A 224 62.58 -90.59 53.06
N TYR A 225 63.67 -91.35 53.06
CA TYR A 225 63.78 -92.82 52.88
C TYR A 225 63.30 -93.51 51.58
N ARG A 226 64.29 -94.05 50.84
CA ARG A 226 64.51 -95.47 50.48
C ARG A 226 63.25 -96.37 50.33
N LYS A 227 62.95 -96.80 49.08
CA LYS A 227 62.29 -98.05 48.52
C LYS A 227 61.33 -98.90 49.41
N PRO A 228 60.35 -99.69 48.88
CA PRO A 228 59.98 -100.01 47.47
C PRO A 228 58.45 -100.00 47.19
N GLU A 229 58.07 -100.46 45.98
CA GLU A 229 56.75 -100.85 45.45
C GLU A 229 55.58 -101.05 46.44
N ALA A 230 54.43 -100.42 46.13
CA ALA A 230 53.11 -101.03 46.34
C ALA A 230 52.06 -100.39 45.42
N LYS A 231 51.22 -101.26 44.87
CA LYS A 231 50.11 -101.01 43.95
C LYS A 231 49.03 -100.11 44.57
N SER A 232 48.37 -99.31 43.72
CA SER A 232 47.00 -98.86 43.96
C SER A 232 46.22 -98.94 42.66
N GLU A 233 45.26 -99.85 42.68
CA GLU A 233 44.40 -100.24 41.57
C GLU A 233 43.30 -99.20 41.28
N SER A 234 42.77 -99.35 40.08
CA SER A 234 41.67 -98.69 39.39
C SER A 234 40.43 -98.29 40.21
N LEU A 235 39.78 -97.19 39.80
CA LEU A 235 38.33 -97.16 39.67
C LEU A 235 37.86 -96.49 38.36
N LEU A 236 37.04 -97.26 37.67
CA LEU A 236 36.28 -97.00 36.44
C LEU A 236 35.08 -96.08 36.70
N ALA A 237 34.83 -95.16 35.76
CA ALA A 237 33.53 -94.69 35.26
C ALA A 237 33.84 -93.65 34.16
N GLN A 238 33.85 -93.95 32.86
CA GLN A 238 32.71 -94.21 31.98
C GLN A 238 31.45 -93.39 32.35
N ILE A 239 31.14 -92.37 31.55
CA ILE A 239 29.81 -92.19 30.94
C ILE A 239 29.99 -91.40 29.64
N GLU A 240 29.31 -91.95 28.65
CA GLU A 240 29.31 -91.69 27.23
C GLU A 240 28.14 -90.76 26.87
N THR A 241 28.12 -90.34 25.61
CA THR A 241 26.95 -89.87 24.83
C THR A 241 26.50 -88.40 24.98
N THR A 242 26.97 -87.57 24.04
CA THR A 242 26.14 -86.65 23.23
C THR A 242 25.03 -87.43 22.50
N PRO A 243 23.93 -86.86 21.93
CA PRO A 243 23.86 -85.54 21.26
C PRO A 243 22.47 -84.82 21.23
N THR A 244 22.40 -83.68 20.50
CA THR A 244 21.20 -83.14 19.78
C THR A 244 20.11 -82.48 20.67
N GLU A 245 19.49 -81.33 20.40
CA GLU A 245 18.91 -80.80 19.17
C GLU A 245 18.56 -79.29 19.28
N THR A 246 18.24 -78.74 18.12
CA THR A 246 17.83 -77.38 17.73
C THR A 246 16.77 -76.61 18.53
N ALA A 247 16.86 -75.27 18.51
CA ALA A 247 15.76 -74.32 18.25
C ALA A 247 16.33 -72.88 18.18
N SER A 248 16.36 -72.21 17.02
CA SER A 248 15.25 -71.49 16.37
C SER A 248 15.27 -69.97 16.64
N LYS A 249 15.63 -69.23 15.58
CA LYS A 249 15.07 -67.93 15.12
C LYS A 249 14.90 -66.80 16.15
N LYS A 250 15.51 -65.64 15.86
CA LYS A 250 14.83 -64.56 15.12
C LYS A 250 15.76 -63.38 14.84
N THR A 251 15.84 -63.05 13.56
CA THR A 251 16.14 -61.73 13.03
C THR A 251 15.15 -60.69 13.57
N SER A 252 15.63 -59.55 14.06
CA SER A 252 14.82 -58.33 14.10
C SER A 252 15.63 -57.15 13.59
N ASN A 253 15.52 -56.95 12.28
CA ASN A 253 15.65 -55.65 11.64
C ASN A 253 14.67 -54.67 12.31
N VAL A 254 15.17 -53.72 13.09
CA VAL A 254 14.40 -52.52 13.44
C VAL A 254 14.88 -51.41 12.51
N VAL A 255 14.22 -51.37 11.35
CA VAL A 255 14.24 -50.22 10.45
C VAL A 255 13.49 -49.09 11.14
N LEU A 256 14.17 -47.97 11.38
CA LEU A 256 13.55 -46.69 11.72
C LEU A 256 12.69 -46.23 10.54
N LYS A 257 11.41 -46.61 10.53
CA LYS A 257 10.41 -46.06 9.62
C LYS A 257 10.09 -44.63 10.06
N ARG A 258 10.78 -43.67 9.45
CA ARG A 258 10.33 -42.27 9.37
C ARG A 258 8.96 -42.28 8.69
N LYS A 259 7.90 -41.90 9.41
CA LYS A 259 6.58 -41.66 8.82
C LYS A 259 6.74 -40.57 7.74
N ARG A 260 6.39 -40.94 6.50
CA ARG A 260 6.08 -40.00 5.42
C ARG A 260 4.67 -39.48 5.70
N THR A 261 4.53 -38.17 5.77
CA THR A 261 3.27 -37.47 5.94
C THR A 261 2.35 -37.80 4.76
N GLU A 262 1.12 -38.23 5.04
CA GLU A 262 0.06 -38.20 4.04
C GLU A 262 -0.26 -36.75 3.69
N ASP A 263 -0.49 -36.50 2.41
CA ASP A 263 -1.02 -35.26 1.86
C ASP A 263 -2.33 -34.88 2.56
N CYS A 264 -2.27 -33.88 3.43
CA CYS A 264 -3.44 -33.14 3.87
C CYS A 264 -3.74 -32.02 2.85
N PRO A 265 -4.92 -32.00 2.20
CA PRO A 265 -5.25 -31.01 1.16
C PRO A 265 -5.77 -29.69 1.75
N GLN A 266 -5.07 -29.10 2.74
CA GLN A 266 -5.58 -27.91 3.45
C GLN A 266 -4.62 -26.71 3.52
N ARG A 267 -3.52 -26.71 2.74
CA ARG A 267 -2.58 -25.57 2.71
C ARG A 267 -2.60 -24.73 1.43
N LYS A 268 -3.77 -24.60 0.80
CA LYS A 268 -3.98 -23.80 -0.42
C LYS A 268 -4.76 -22.51 -0.21
N TRP A 269 -4.71 -21.88 0.94
CA TRP A 269 -5.30 -20.54 1.08
C TRP A 269 -4.39 -19.69 1.96
N TYR A 270 -4.13 -18.46 1.52
CA TYR A 270 -3.28 -17.39 2.08
C TYR A 270 -1.84 -17.28 1.53
N PRO A 271 -1.53 -16.22 0.76
CA PRO A 271 -0.17 -15.83 0.43
C PRO A 271 0.56 -15.33 1.68
N LEU A 272 1.70 -15.94 2.01
CA LEU A 272 2.60 -15.42 3.03
C LEU A 272 3.24 -14.13 2.53
N ARG A 273 2.99 -13.01 3.21
CA ARG A 273 3.68 -11.74 2.96
C ARG A 273 5.17 -11.89 3.31
N PRO A 274 6.11 -11.42 2.48
CA PRO A 274 7.52 -11.35 2.86
C PRO A 274 7.69 -10.35 4.02
N LYS A 275 8.26 -10.83 5.13
CA LYS A 275 8.66 -9.99 6.27
C LYS A 275 9.97 -9.31 5.87
N ARG A 276 9.94 -8.00 5.61
CA ARG A 276 11.17 -7.21 5.38
C ARG A 276 11.96 -7.17 6.69
N ILE A 277 13.16 -7.73 6.67
CA ILE A 277 14.17 -7.52 7.71
C ILE A 277 15.03 -6.37 7.19
N ASN A 278 14.91 -5.19 7.81
CA ASN A 278 15.90 -4.13 7.61
C ASN A 278 17.07 -4.48 8.52
N LEU A 279 18.23 -4.78 7.93
CA LEU A 279 19.50 -4.74 8.63
C LEU A 279 20.11 -3.39 8.27
N ASP A 280 20.02 -2.44 9.21
CA ASP A 280 20.87 -1.26 9.18
C ASP A 280 22.30 -1.72 9.53
N THR A 281 23.24 -1.43 8.64
CA THR A 281 24.68 -1.34 8.95
C THR A 281 25.25 -0.23 8.08
#